data_AF-A0A2T0BC69-F1
#
_entry.id   AF-A0A2T0BC69-F1
#
_cell.length_a   1.000
_cell.length_b   1.000
_cell.length_c   1.000
_cell.angle_alpha   90.00
_cell.angle_beta   90.00
_cell.angle_gamma   90.00
#
_symmetry.space_group_name_H-M   'P 1'
#
loop_
_entity.id
_entity.type
_entity.pdbx_description
1 polymer ?
#
loop_
_entity_poly.entity_id
_entity_poly.type
_entity_poly.pdbx_seq_one_letter_code
_entity_poly.pdbx_strand_id
1 'polypeptide(L)'
;MEKKISINFIKTELENNFTSVYKPFTNFPNNNPVWSTCMATAKNASVLNNIIFCNDILKLPPVKVFLALNPNIASNIDNFQKKGIGAFWGFIFKSIFEYTSQKKTSTGNKDIKTATYFYNQANNLKIKVSQ
;
A
#
# COMPACT_ATOMS: atom_id res chain seq x y z
N MET A 1 -15.81 6.26 -15.32
CA MET A 1 -16.15 4.82 -15.44
C MET A 1 -15.95 4.19 -14.06
N GLU A 2 -16.84 3.30 -13.59
CA GLU A 2 -16.70 2.65 -12.28
C GLU A 2 -15.78 1.42 -12.40
N LYS A 3 -14.75 1.30 -11.56
CA LYS A 3 -13.81 0.16 -11.54
C LYS A 3 -14.02 -0.66 -10.27
N LYS A 4 -14.52 -1.89 -10.44
CA LYS A 4 -14.69 -2.85 -9.33
C LYS A 4 -13.48 -3.76 -9.26
N ILE A 5 -12.79 -3.78 -8.11
CA ILE A 5 -11.60 -4.60 -7.89
C ILE A 5 -11.89 -5.63 -6.78
N SER A 6 -11.49 -6.88 -7.00
CA SER A 6 -11.57 -7.95 -5.98
C SER A 6 -10.25 -8.10 -5.23
N ILE A 7 -10.31 -8.60 -3.99
CA ILE A 7 -9.11 -8.91 -3.21
C ILE A 7 -8.21 -9.95 -3.92
N ASN A 8 -8.81 -10.95 -4.56
CA ASN A 8 -8.06 -11.95 -5.30
C ASN A 8 -7.29 -11.32 -6.47
N PHE A 9 -7.86 -10.35 -7.18
CA PHE A 9 -7.16 -9.63 -8.23
C PHE A 9 -5.95 -8.87 -7.67
N ILE A 10 -6.12 -8.14 -6.56
CA ILE A 10 -5.01 -7.41 -5.91
C ILE A 10 -3.88 -8.36 -5.51
N LYS A 11 -4.23 -9.51 -4.92
CA LYS A 11 -3.28 -10.55 -4.55
C LYS A 11 -2.49 -11.03 -5.77
N THR A 12 -3.19 -11.41 -6.84
CA THR A 12 -2.56 -11.91 -8.08
C THR A 12 -1.63 -10.87 -8.70
N GLU A 13 -2.04 -9.60 -8.73
CA GLU A 13 -1.20 -8.51 -9.24
C GLU A 13 0.06 -8.30 -8.41
N LEU A 14 -0.03 -8.36 -7.08
CA LEU A 14 1.12 -8.25 -6.19
C LEU A 14 2.09 -9.43 -6.36
N GLU A 15 1.58 -10.65 -6.50
CA GLU A 15 2.42 -11.85 -6.63
C GLU A 15 3.10 -11.91 -8.00
N ASN A 16 2.42 -11.49 -9.07
CA ASN A 16 2.94 -11.63 -10.44
C ASN A 16 3.75 -10.42 -10.93
N ASN A 17 3.38 -9.20 -10.51
CA ASN A 17 3.86 -7.97 -11.15
C ASN A 17 4.64 -7.03 -10.22
N PHE A 18 4.62 -7.24 -8.90
CA PHE A 18 5.33 -6.36 -7.98
C PHE A 18 6.85 -6.33 -8.26
N THR A 19 7.48 -7.50 -8.37
CA THR A 19 8.94 -7.62 -8.52
C THR A 19 9.44 -7.16 -9.88
N SER A 20 8.60 -7.23 -10.93
CA SER A 20 8.92 -6.75 -12.27
C SER A 20 8.87 -5.21 -12.36
N VAL A 21 7.88 -4.59 -11.69
CA VAL A 21 7.74 -3.12 -11.63
C VAL A 21 8.75 -2.49 -10.66
N TYR A 22 8.93 -3.10 -9.50
CA TYR A 22 9.82 -2.62 -8.43
C TYR A 22 11.07 -3.49 -8.33
N LYS A 23 11.88 -3.51 -9.41
CA LYS A 23 13.12 -4.32 -9.52
C LYS A 23 14.07 -4.24 -8.32
N PRO A 24 14.28 -3.07 -7.66
CA PRO A 24 15.14 -3.02 -6.47
C PRO A 24 14.61 -3.81 -5.27
N PHE A 25 13.34 -4.22 -5.27
CA PHE A 25 12.63 -4.91 -4.20
C PHE A 25 12.23 -6.34 -4.59
N THR A 26 12.92 -6.96 -5.55
CA THR A 26 12.69 -8.37 -5.95
C THR A 26 12.76 -9.34 -4.78
N ASN A 27 13.65 -9.09 -3.82
CA ASN A 27 13.80 -9.90 -2.61
C ASN A 27 12.85 -9.51 -1.47
N PHE A 28 12.03 -8.46 -1.63
CA PHE A 28 11.14 -8.01 -0.56
C PHE A 28 10.03 -9.02 -0.23
N PRO A 29 9.42 -9.75 -1.19
CA PRO A 29 8.47 -10.82 -0.88
C PRO A 29 9.10 -12.06 -0.21
N ASN A 30 10.41 -12.28 -0.39
CA ASN A 30 11.07 -13.54 -0.04
C ASN A 30 11.30 -13.65 1.47
N ASN A 31 10.51 -14.50 2.15
CA ASN A 31 10.62 -14.79 3.59
C ASN A 31 10.62 -13.53 4.49
N ASN A 32 9.94 -12.46 4.08
CA ASN A 32 9.91 -11.20 4.80
C ASN A 32 8.61 -11.04 5.62
N PRO A 33 8.68 -10.94 6.96
CA PRO A 33 7.49 -10.72 7.79
C PRO A 33 6.76 -9.40 7.50
N VAL A 34 7.50 -8.38 7.04
CA VAL A 34 6.93 -7.08 6.67
C VAL A 34 6.05 -7.22 5.43
N TRP A 35 6.53 -7.95 4.41
CA TRP A 35 5.72 -8.28 3.23
C TRP A 35 4.45 -9.04 3.62
N SER A 36 4.58 -10.04 4.49
CA SER A 36 3.44 -10.84 4.95
C SER A 36 2.38 -9.97 5.62
N THR A 37 2.78 -8.98 6.42
CA THR A 37 1.84 -8.07 7.07
C THR A 37 1.23 -7.05 6.11
N CYS A 38 2.01 -6.55 5.15
CA CYS A 38 1.50 -5.75 4.04
C CYS A 38 0.40 -6.51 3.27
N MET A 39 0.67 -7.78 2.91
CA MET A 39 -0.29 -8.64 2.23
C MET A 39 -1.52 -8.92 3.08
N ALA A 40 -1.37 -9.21 4.38
CA ALA A 40 -2.49 -9.41 5.29
C ALA A 40 -3.39 -8.17 5.37
N THR A 41 -2.79 -6.98 5.47
CA THR A 41 -3.50 -5.69 5.47
C THR A 41 -4.25 -5.47 4.16
N ALA A 42 -3.59 -5.69 3.02
CA ALA A 42 -4.18 -5.51 1.69
C ALA A 42 -5.29 -6.52 1.36
N LYS A 43 -5.28 -7.71 1.98
CA LYS A 43 -6.30 -8.75 1.81
C LYS A 43 -7.58 -8.48 2.60
N ASN A 44 -7.53 -7.64 3.63
CA ASN A 44 -8.72 -7.26 4.38
C ASN A 44 -9.43 -6.09 3.67
N ALA A 45 -10.54 -6.38 3.00
CA ALA A 45 -11.28 -5.39 2.21
C ALA A 45 -11.72 -4.17 3.03
N SER A 46 -12.19 -4.37 4.26
CA SER A 46 -12.61 -3.28 5.13
C SER A 46 -11.43 -2.39 5.52
N VAL A 47 -10.29 -2.98 5.88
CA VAL A 47 -9.07 -2.23 6.21
C VAL A 47 -8.53 -1.49 4.99
N LEU A 48 -8.49 -2.14 3.82
CA LEU A 48 -8.03 -1.52 2.58
C LEU A 48 -8.93 -0.35 2.16
N ASN A 49 -10.26 -0.48 2.27
CA ASN A 49 -11.20 0.62 2.05
C ASN A 49 -10.95 1.78 3.02
N ASN A 50 -10.64 1.50 4.29
CA ASN A 50 -10.29 2.54 5.26
C ASN A 50 -8.98 3.25 4.90
N ILE A 51 -7.97 2.52 4.40
CA ILE A 51 -6.71 3.10 3.92
C ILE A 51 -6.96 4.01 2.70
N ILE A 52 -7.79 3.56 1.75
CA ILE A 52 -8.20 4.37 0.58
C ILE A 52 -8.93 5.64 1.04
N PHE A 53 -9.90 5.53 1.94
CA PHE A 53 -10.62 6.68 2.50
C PHE A 53 -9.68 7.69 3.18
N CYS A 54 -8.75 7.20 4.00
CA CYS A 54 -7.75 8.04 4.66
C CYS A 54 -6.83 8.74 3.66
N ASN A 55 -6.47 8.06 2.56
CA ASN A 55 -5.75 8.68 1.46
C ASN A 55 -6.64 9.76 0.83
N ASP A 56 -7.80 9.43 0.28
CA ASP A 56 -8.57 10.33 -0.57
C ASP A 56 -9.17 11.53 0.16
N ILE A 57 -9.69 11.31 1.37
CA ILE A 57 -10.42 12.33 2.12
C ILE A 57 -9.50 13.06 3.09
N LEU A 58 -8.70 12.31 3.86
CA LEU A 58 -7.84 12.87 4.91
C LEU A 58 -6.44 13.24 4.38
N LYS A 59 -6.11 12.92 3.13
CA LYS A 59 -4.81 13.17 2.50
C LYS A 59 -3.65 12.51 3.25
N LEU A 60 -3.93 11.39 3.92
CA LEU A 60 -2.96 10.63 4.69
C LEU A 60 -2.31 9.56 3.79
N PRO A 61 -0.98 9.48 3.72
CA PRO A 61 -0.31 8.43 2.98
C PRO A 61 -0.74 7.02 3.41
N PRO A 62 -0.96 6.07 2.49
CA PRO A 62 -1.28 4.69 2.85
C PRO A 62 -0.24 4.06 3.79
N VAL A 63 1.05 4.37 3.61
CA VAL A 63 2.12 3.92 4.53
C VAL A 63 1.89 4.43 5.95
N LYS A 64 1.45 5.68 6.12
CA LYS A 64 1.20 6.26 7.46
C LYS A 64 0.08 5.52 8.16
N VAL A 65 -1.02 5.25 7.46
CA VAL A 65 -2.18 4.52 7.99
C VAL A 65 -1.80 3.07 8.29
N PHE A 66 -1.06 2.42 7.40
CA PHE A 66 -0.55 1.06 7.60
C PHE A 66 0.30 0.94 8.87
N LEU A 67 1.22 1.87 9.12
CA LEU A 67 2.05 1.86 10.33
C LEU A 67 1.23 2.10 11.60
N ALA A 68 0.20 2.95 11.54
CA ALA A 68 -0.70 3.19 12.67
C ALA A 68 -1.53 1.94 13.03
N LEU A 69 -1.92 1.15 12.02
CA LEU A 69 -2.62 -0.12 12.22
C LEU A 69 -1.70 -1.26 12.69
N ASN A 70 -0.39 -1.15 12.41
CA ASN A 70 0.60 -2.19 12.70
C ASN A 70 1.80 -1.62 13.49
N PRO A 71 1.58 -1.14 14.74
CA PRO A 71 2.61 -0.43 15.51
C PRO A 71 3.86 -1.29 15.76
N ASN A 72 3.71 -2.61 15.87
CA ASN A 72 4.80 -3.56 16.11
C ASN A 72 5.79 -3.68 14.93
N ILE A 73 5.40 -3.25 13.73
CA ILE A 73 6.30 -3.22 12.57
C ILE A 73 7.28 -2.06 12.67
N ALA A 74 6.81 -0.89 13.11
CA ALA A 74 7.61 0.33 13.03
C ALA A 74 8.93 0.23 13.82
N SER A 75 8.93 -0.51 14.93
CA SER A 75 10.06 -0.61 15.85
C SER A 75 11.23 -1.49 15.36
N ASN A 76 11.03 -2.37 14.38
CA ASN A 76 11.99 -3.44 14.05
C ASN A 76 12.31 -3.58 12.56
N ILE A 77 12.17 -2.51 11.76
CA ILE A 77 12.41 -2.56 10.31
C ILE A 77 13.70 -1.88 9.87
N ASP A 78 14.42 -2.54 8.97
CA ASP A 78 15.63 -2.00 8.33
C ASP A 78 15.32 -1.03 7.17
N ASN A 79 16.35 -0.41 6.61
CA ASN A 79 16.20 0.54 5.49
C ASN A 79 15.63 -0.10 4.22
N PHE A 80 15.90 -1.38 3.96
CA PHE A 80 15.38 -2.09 2.81
C PHE A 80 13.86 -2.32 2.97
N GLN A 81 13.44 -2.79 4.14
CA GLN A 81 12.04 -3.00 4.52
C GLN A 81 11.25 -1.68 4.53
N LYS A 82 11.82 -0.60 5.08
CA LYS A 82 11.19 0.74 5.05
C LYS A 82 10.85 1.18 3.63
N LYS A 83 11.81 1.04 2.71
CA LYS A 83 11.60 1.38 1.29
C LYS A 83 10.66 0.38 0.61
N GLY A 84 10.73 -0.90 0.98
CA GLY A 84 9.85 -1.96 0.49
C GLY A 84 8.38 -1.73 0.83
N ILE A 85 8.06 -1.24 2.05
CA ILE A 85 6.69 -0.83 2.44
C ILE A 85 6.20 0.29 1.51
N GLY A 86 7.05 1.29 1.24
CA GLY A 86 6.73 2.36 0.30
C GLY A 86 6.49 1.85 -1.12
N ALA A 87 7.32 0.93 -1.60
CA ALA A 87 7.16 0.29 -2.90
C ALA A 87 5.86 -0.53 -2.98
N PHE A 88 5.54 -1.29 -1.94
CA PHE A 88 4.31 -2.10 -1.86
C PHE A 88 3.05 -1.25 -2.00
N TRP A 89 2.92 -0.22 -1.16
CA TRP A 89 1.75 0.65 -1.21
C TRP A 89 1.75 1.53 -2.47
N GLY A 90 2.93 1.89 -2.98
CA GLY A 90 3.07 2.54 -4.28
C GLY A 90 2.56 1.68 -5.43
N PHE A 91 2.86 0.38 -5.44
CA PHE A 91 2.35 -0.55 -6.45
C PHE A 91 0.82 -0.64 -6.41
N ILE A 92 0.23 -0.80 -5.21
CA ILE A 92 -1.23 -0.86 -5.07
C ILE A 92 -1.88 0.44 -5.58
N PHE A 93 -1.45 1.60 -5.07
CA PHE A 93 -2.12 2.87 -5.39
C PHE A 93 -1.82 3.31 -6.83
N LYS A 94 -0.59 3.19 -7.31
CA LYS A 94 -0.24 3.65 -8.65
C LYS A 94 -0.62 2.64 -9.73
N SER A 95 -0.25 1.37 -9.59
CA SER A 95 -0.39 0.37 -10.65
C SER A 95 -1.77 -0.27 -10.66
N ILE A 96 -2.34 -0.60 -9.50
CA ILE A 96 -3.63 -1.31 -9.42
C ILE A 96 -4.79 -0.31 -9.42
N PHE A 97 -4.71 0.72 -8.57
CA PHE A 97 -5.78 1.70 -8.37
C PHE A 97 -5.66 2.94 -9.29
N GLU A 98 -4.61 3.02 -10.10
CA GLU A 98 -4.46 4.03 -11.15
C GLU A 98 -4.53 5.48 -10.64
N TYR A 99 -3.94 5.73 -9.46
CA TYR A 99 -3.68 7.10 -9.02
C TYR A 99 -2.56 7.69 -9.87
N THR A 100 -2.86 8.79 -10.55
CA THR A 100 -1.96 9.38 -11.55
C THR A 100 -1.02 10.42 -10.96
N SER A 101 -1.32 10.94 -9.77
CA SER A 101 -0.57 12.01 -9.12
C SER A 101 -0.17 11.62 -7.69
N GLN A 102 0.93 12.19 -7.21
CA GLN A 102 1.47 11.85 -5.90
C GLN A 102 2.22 13.02 -5.25
N LYS A 103 2.27 13.04 -3.92
CA LYS A 103 2.99 14.04 -3.13
C LYS A 103 3.65 13.39 -1.91
N LYS A 104 4.93 13.66 -1.68
CA LYS A 104 5.60 13.27 -0.43
C LYS A 104 5.15 14.19 0.70
N THR A 105 4.87 13.60 1.85
CA THR A 105 4.51 14.31 3.09
C THR A 105 5.18 13.66 4.28
N SER A 106 5.29 14.42 5.38
CA SER A 106 5.78 13.91 6.65
C SER A 106 4.77 12.95 7.26
N THR A 107 5.27 11.83 7.78
CA THR A 107 4.40 10.85 8.47
C THR A 107 4.20 11.20 9.95
N GLY A 108 5.12 11.94 10.56
CA GLY A 108 5.23 12.07 12.02
C GLY A 108 5.74 10.80 12.73
N ASN A 109 6.14 9.77 11.98
CA ASN A 109 6.69 8.52 12.52
C ASN A 109 8.23 8.61 12.63
N LYS A 110 8.78 8.07 13.74
CA LYS A 110 10.21 8.12 14.04
C LYS A 110 11.07 7.39 13.01
N ASP A 111 10.55 6.29 12.47
CA ASP A 111 11.29 5.34 11.63
C ASP A 111 11.17 5.63 10.14
N ILE A 112 9.97 5.96 9.68
CA ILE A 112 9.69 6.33 8.28
C ILE A 112 9.27 7.79 8.26
N LYS A 113 10.23 8.72 8.12
CA LYS A 113 9.96 10.17 8.23
C LYS A 113 9.03 10.73 7.15
N THR A 114 9.03 10.15 5.96
CA THR A 114 8.23 10.62 4.83
C THR A 114 7.52 9.47 4.13
N ALA A 115 6.31 9.74 3.63
CA ALA A 115 5.54 8.81 2.83
C ALA A 115 4.77 9.54 1.72
N THR A 116 4.31 8.77 0.74
CA THR A 116 3.61 9.31 -0.44
C THR A 116 2.10 9.25 -0.25
N TYR A 117 1.44 10.39 -0.37
CA TYR A 117 -0.01 10.50 -0.58
C TYR A 117 -0.30 10.50 -2.09
N PHE A 118 -1.33 9.78 -2.52
CA PHE A 118 -1.70 9.60 -3.93
C PHE A 118 -3.03 10.28 -4.23
N TYR A 119 -3.17 10.91 -5.40
CA TYR A 119 -4.40 11.61 -5.80
C TYR A 119 -4.62 11.54 -7.31
N ASN A 120 -5.73 12.11 -7.79
CA ASN A 120 -6.18 12.02 -9.18
C ASN A 120 -6.35 10.55 -9.63
N GLN A 121 -7.23 9.84 -8.92
CA GLN A 121 -7.63 8.49 -9.29
C GLN A 121 -8.40 8.51 -10.62
N ALA A 122 -7.95 7.74 -11.60
CA ALA A 122 -8.52 7.75 -12.94
C ALA A 122 -9.98 7.24 -13.01
N ASN A 123 -10.38 6.38 -12.07
CA ASN A 123 -11.67 5.69 -12.05
C ASN A 123 -12.30 5.72 -10.66
N ASN A 124 -13.63 5.70 -10.58
CA ASN A 124 -14.30 5.57 -9.27
C ASN A 124 -14.13 4.13 -8.76
N LEU A 125 -13.23 3.93 -7.79
CA LEU A 125 -12.80 2.62 -7.29
C LEU A 125 -13.77 2.08 -6.24
N LYS A 126 -14.16 0.81 -6.40
CA LYS A 126 -14.87 0.05 -5.35
C LYS A 126 -14.17 -1.28 -5.12
N ILE A 127 -13.70 -1.51 -3.89
CA ILE A 127 -13.19 -2.81 -3.46
C ILE A 127 -14.38 -3.68 -3.03
N LYS A 128 -14.54 -4.84 -3.67
CA LYS A 128 -15.58 -5.80 -3.28
C LYS A 128 -15.26 -6.37 -1.90
N VAL A 129 -16.16 -6.15 -0.94
CA VAL A 129 -16.18 -6.88 0.32
C VAL A 129 -16.86 -8.21 0.02
N SER A 130 -16.11 -9.31 0.03
CA SER A 130 -16.72 -10.64 -0.01
C SER A 130 -17.49 -10.82 1.30
N GLN A 131 -18.80 -11.06 1.21
CA GLN A 131 -19.60 -11.60 2.31
C GLN A 131 -19.28 -13.08 2.50
#